data_AF-A0A2N9JF86-F1
#
_entry.id   AF-A0A2N9JF86-F1
#
_cell.length_a   1.000
_cell.length_b   1.000
_cell.length_c   1.000
_cell.angle_alpha   90.00
_cell.angle_beta   90.00
_cell.angle_gamma   90.00
#
_symmetry.space_group_name_H-M   'P 1'
#
loop_
_entity.id
_entity.type
_entity.pdbx_description
1 polymer ?
#
loop_
_entity_poly.entity_id
_entity_poly.type
_entity_poly.pdbx_seq_one_letter_code
_entity_poly.pdbx_strand_id
1 'polypeptide(L)'
;MTMTSPECAIALERLYQFLDHELDDADADAIRAHLDACEPCLDAYGVEEHIRTLVRRCCTASKAPDALRVRVTQVTTMTVVVRQTPAG
;
A
#
# COMPACT_ATOMS: atom_id res chain seq x y z
N MET A 1 0.45 -12.44 -29.28
CA MET A 1 1.14 -12.68 -28.00
C MET A 1 2.10 -11.51 -27.84
N THR A 2 1.68 -10.51 -27.07
CA THR A 2 2.22 -9.14 -27.13
C THR A 2 3.66 -9.12 -26.62
N MET A 3 4.53 -8.38 -27.31
CA MET A 3 5.92 -8.17 -26.92
C MET A 3 5.95 -7.28 -25.68
N THR A 4 6.02 -7.89 -24.50
CA THR A 4 6.19 -7.20 -23.22
C THR A 4 7.60 -6.61 -23.16
N SER A 5 7.72 -5.28 -23.07
CA SER A 5 9.02 -4.64 -22.86
C SER A 5 9.60 -5.10 -21.51
N PRO A 6 10.93 -5.04 -21.30
CA PRO A 6 11.52 -5.43 -20.02
C PRO A 6 10.93 -4.63 -18.85
N GLU A 7 10.60 -3.35 -19.06
CA GLU A 7 9.96 -2.49 -18.05
C GLU A 7 8.53 -2.95 -17.72
N CYS A 8 7.74 -3.35 -18.73
CA CYS A 8 6.41 -3.92 -18.50
C CYS A 8 6.50 -5.24 -17.74
N ALA A 9 7.51 -6.07 -18.01
CA ALA A 9 7.70 -7.34 -17.30
C ALA A 9 8.01 -7.08 -15.81
N ILE A 10 8.90 -6.13 -15.52
CA ILE A 10 9.24 -5.73 -14.14
C ILE A 10 8.02 -5.16 -13.43
N ALA A 11 7.28 -4.24 -14.07
CA ALA A 11 6.10 -3.63 -13.48
C ALA A 11 5.03 -4.66 -13.14
N LEU A 12 4.78 -5.64 -14.03
CA LEU A 12 3.82 -6.72 -13.78
C LEU A 12 4.30 -7.72 -12.72
N GLU A 13 5.59 -8.05 -12.70
CA GLU A 13 6.17 -8.94 -11.68
C GLU A 13 6.10 -8.33 -10.27
N ARG A 14 6.27 -7.01 -10.17
CA ARG A 14 6.29 -6.27 -8.90
C ARG A 14 4.95 -5.61 -8.56
N LEU A 15 3.92 -5.80 -9.38
CA LEU A 15 2.62 -5.13 -9.24
C LEU A 15 2.00 -5.31 -7.85
N TYR A 16 2.01 -6.53 -7.32
CA TYR A 16 1.44 -6.80 -5.99
C TYR A 16 2.25 -6.15 -4.86
N GLN A 17 3.58 -6.20 -4.94
CA GLN A 17 4.45 -5.53 -3.96
C GLN A 17 4.22 -4.02 -3.97
N PHE A 18 4.03 -3.43 -5.16
CA PHE A 18 3.66 -2.03 -5.29
C PHE A 18 2.29 -1.74 -4.66
N LEU A 19 1.27 -2.56 -4.96
CA LEU A 19 -0.08 -2.43 -4.42
C LEU A 19 -0.14 -2.60 -2.90
N ASP A 20 0.73 -3.44 -2.34
CA ASP A 20 0.84 -3.74 -0.91
C ASP A 20 1.81 -2.80 -0.16
N HIS A 21 2.42 -1.83 -0.87
CA HIS A 21 3.41 -0.90 -0.32
C HIS A 21 4.63 -1.59 0.28
N GLU A 22 5.09 -2.67 -0.34
CA GLU A 22 6.23 -3.50 0.08
C GLU A 22 7.53 -3.20 -0.69
N LEU A 23 7.52 -2.20 -1.57
CA LEU A 23 8.69 -1.72 -2.30
C LEU A 23 9.34 -0.56 -1.55
N ASP A 24 10.65 -0.38 -1.78
CA ASP A 24 11.31 0.87 -1.39
C ASP A 24 10.83 2.04 -2.26
N ASP A 25 11.12 3.27 -1.82
CA ASP A 25 10.63 4.48 -2.47
C ASP A 25 11.10 4.59 -3.93
N ALA A 26 12.33 4.15 -4.22
CA ALA A 26 12.90 4.24 -5.56
C ALA A 26 12.22 3.26 -6.53
N ASP A 27 12.03 2.01 -6.10
CA ASP A 27 11.33 0.98 -6.88
C ASP A 27 9.86 1.36 -7.08
N ALA A 28 9.19 1.90 -6.05
CA ALA A 28 7.82 2.36 -6.14
C ALA A 28 7.67 3.54 -7.14
N ASP A 29 8.60 4.49 -7.13
CA ASP A 29 8.61 5.61 -8.06
C ASP A 29 8.85 5.16 -9.50
N ALA A 30 9.73 4.18 -9.73
CA ALA A 30 9.97 3.61 -11.05
C ALA A 30 8.71 2.94 -11.62
N ILE A 31 7.99 2.16 -10.81
CA ILE A 31 6.73 1.53 -11.24
C ILE A 31 5.67 2.59 -11.52
N ARG A 32 5.54 3.61 -10.66
CA ARG A 32 4.57 4.70 -10.89
C ARG A 32 4.82 5.42 -12.21
N ALA A 33 6.07 5.78 -12.48
CA ALA A 33 6.46 6.41 -13.74
C ALA A 33 6.15 5.50 -14.95
N HIS A 34 6.35 4.18 -14.82
CA HIS A 34 5.98 3.25 -15.87
C HIS A 34 4.47 3.17 -16.09
N LEU A 35 3.66 3.07 -15.03
CA LEU A 35 2.20 3.05 -15.12
C LEU A 35 1.65 4.33 -15.77
N ASP A 36 2.22 5.50 -15.43
CA ASP A 36 1.85 6.78 -16.04
C ASP A 36 2.16 6.85 -17.55
N ALA A 37 3.17 6.11 -18.01
CA ALA A 37 3.64 6.10 -19.40
C ALA A 37 3.11 4.92 -20.24
N CYS A 38 2.49 3.91 -19.61
CA CYS A 38 2.18 2.63 -20.23
C CYS A 38 0.72 2.20 -19.97
N GLU A 39 -0.17 2.57 -20.90
CA GLU A 39 -1.60 2.22 -20.88
C GLU A 39 -1.88 0.73 -20.58
N PRO A 40 -1.24 -0.26 -21.22
CA PRO A 40 -1.55 -1.66 -20.92
C PRO A 40 -1.16 -2.10 -19.51
N CYS A 41 -0.12 -1.51 -18.91
CA CYS A 41 0.25 -1.77 -17.53
C CYS A 41 -0.67 -1.03 -16.56
N LEU A 42 -1.11 0.19 -16.91
CA LEU A 42 -2.11 0.94 -16.15
C LEU A 42 -3.46 0.21 -16.11
N ASP A 43 -3.88 -0.39 -17.21
CA ASP A 43 -5.09 -1.23 -17.27
C ASP A 43 -4.97 -2.44 -16.36
N ALA A 44 -3.82 -3.15 -16.40
CA ALA A 44 -3.57 -4.28 -15.52
C ALA A 44 -3.62 -3.88 -14.04
N TYR A 45 -2.97 -2.77 -13.68
CA TYR A 45 -3.05 -2.19 -12.34
C TYR A 45 -4.50 -1.87 -11.93
N GLY A 46 -5.26 -1.22 -12.82
CA GLY A 46 -6.65 -0.86 -12.58
C GLY A 46 -7.56 -2.05 -12.31
N VAL A 47 -7.36 -3.17 -13.02
CA VAL A 47 -8.08 -4.43 -12.78
C VAL A 47 -7.79 -4.96 -11.37
N GLU A 48 -6.51 -5.03 -10.99
CA GLU A 48 -6.11 -5.53 -9.66
C GLU A 48 -6.65 -4.66 -8.52
N GLU A 49 -6.60 -3.33 -8.66
CA GLU A 49 -7.21 -2.39 -7.70
C GLU A 49 -8.72 -2.60 -7.56
N HIS A 50 -9.42 -2.87 -8.66
CA HIS A 50 -10.85 -3.14 -8.65
C HIS A 50 -11.18 -4.44 -7.90
N ILE A 51 -10.41 -5.51 -8.16
CA ILE A 51 -10.54 -6.79 -7.46
C ILE A 51 -10.30 -6.58 -5.96
N ARG A 52 -9.23 -5.88 -5.59
CA ARG A 52 -8.88 -5.57 -4.19
C ARG A 52 -10.00 -4.79 -3.49
N THR A 53 -10.61 -3.83 -4.18
CA THR A 53 -11.77 -3.07 -3.69
C THR A 53 -12.97 -3.98 -3.41
N LEU A 54 -13.29 -4.89 -4.33
CA LEU A 54 -14.37 -5.86 -4.16
C LEU A 54 -14.11 -6.80 -2.97
N VAL A 55 -12.89 -7.35 -2.86
CA VAL A 55 -12.49 -8.22 -1.74
C VAL A 55 -12.62 -7.47 -0.41
N ARG A 56 -12.10 -6.25 -0.32
CA ARG A 56 -12.23 -5.42 0.89
C ARG A 56 -13.71 -5.22 1.26
N ARG A 57 -14.58 -4.91 0.31
CA ARG A 57 -16.02 -4.74 0.57
C ARG A 57 -16.68 -6.02 1.10
N CYS A 58 -16.34 -7.18 0.54
CA CYS A 58 -16.91 -8.47 0.97
C CYS A 58 -16.39 -8.90 2.36
N CYS A 59 -15.13 -8.60 2.68
CA CYS A 59 -14.46 -9.08 3.89
C CYS A 59 -14.53 -8.10 5.08
N THR A 60 -14.95 -6.84 4.88
CA THR A 60 -15.06 -5.83 5.95
C THR A 60 -16.40 -5.85 6.71
N ALA A 61 -17.33 -6.74 6.33
CA ALA A 61 -18.64 -6.86 6.99
C ALA A 61 -18.56 -7.26 8.47
N SER A 62 -17.45 -7.87 8.91
CA SER A 62 -17.19 -8.25 10.29
C SER A 62 -16.35 -7.19 11.02
N LYS A 63 -17.00 -6.39 11.87
CA LYS A 63 -16.30 -5.44 12.76
C LYS A 63 -15.41 -6.21 13.73
N ALA A 64 -14.13 -5.84 13.81
CA ALA A 64 -13.23 -6.34 14.86
C ALA A 64 -13.88 -6.13 16.25
N PRO A 65 -13.87 -7.14 17.15
CA PRO A 65 -14.46 -7.04 18.48
C PRO A 65 -13.95 -5.82 19.26
N ASP A 66 -14.82 -5.14 20.00
CA ASP A 66 -14.44 -3.90 20.70
C ASP A 66 -13.33 -4.16 21.74
N ALA A 67 -13.30 -5.34 22.36
CA ALA A 67 -12.21 -5.75 23.26
C ALA A 67 -10.84 -5.77 22.56
N LEU A 68 -10.77 -6.20 21.29
CA LEU A 68 -9.53 -6.18 20.52
C LEU A 68 -9.12 -4.74 20.20
N ARG A 69 -10.08 -3.88 19.83
CA ARG A 69 -9.83 -2.46 19.56
C ARG A 69 -9.25 -1.74 20.76
N VAL A 70 -9.88 -1.91 21.93
CA VAL A 70 -9.39 -1.31 23.20
C VAL A 70 -7.96 -1.75 23.49
N ARG A 71 -7.66 -3.04 23.36
CA ARG A 71 -6.30 -3.56 23.56
C ARG A 71 -5.28 -2.95 22.60
N VAL A 72 -5.61 -2.85 21.31
CA VAL A 72 -4.71 -2.26 20.31
C VAL A 72 -4.42 -0.79 20.64
N THR A 73 -5.44 0.00 20.97
CA THR A 73 -5.30 1.41 21.33
C THR A 73 -4.44 1.60 22.59
N GLN A 74 -4.63 0.75 23.61
CA GLN A 74 -3.80 0.79 24.82
C GLN A 74 -2.32 0.56 24.54
N VAL A 75 -2.00 -0.41 23.67
CA VAL A 75 -0.61 -0.75 23.34
C VAL A 75 0.07 0.31 22.46
N THR A 76 -0.68 1.05 21.65
CA THR A 76 -0.13 2.04 20.69
C THR A 76 -0.03 3.46 21.25
N THR A 77 -0.50 3.71 22.48
CA THR A 77 -0.43 5.05 23.09
C THR A 77 0.97 5.32 23.64
N MET A 78 1.82 6.02 22.89
CA MET A 78 3.11 6.54 23.36
C MET A 78 2.91 7.82 24.18
N THR A 79 3.23 7.78 25.48
CA THR A 79 3.28 8.99 26.31
C THR A 79 4.68 9.61 26.22
N VAL A 80 4.79 10.78 25.57
CA VAL A 80 6.04 11.54 25.50
C VAL A 80 6.08 12.55 26.64
N VAL A 81 6.99 12.35 27.60
CA VAL A 81 7.24 13.32 28.68
C VAL A 81 8.19 14.40 28.15
N VAL A 82 7.66 15.57 27.83
CA VAL A 82 8.45 16.74 27.44
C VAL A 82 9.10 17.33 28.69
N ARG A 83 10.42 17.17 28.83
CA ARG A 83 11.20 17.83 29.88
C ARG A 83 11.53 19.25 29.39
N GLN A 84 10.97 20.26 30.04
CA GLN A 84 11.35 21.65 29.77
C GLN A 84 12.66 21.97 30.49
N THR A 85 13.71 22.24 29.72
CA THR A 85 14.96 22.82 30.26
C THR A 85 14.74 24.33 30.39
N PRO A 86 14.91 24.92 31.59
CA PRO A 86 14.77 26.37 31.75
C PRO A 86 15.85 27.09 30.93
N ALA A 87 15.42 28.03 30.09
CA ALA A 87 16.32 28.94 29.38
C ALA A 87 16.91 29.93 30.40
N GLY A 88 18.24 29.92 30.52
CA GLY A 88 19.00 30.92 31.27
C GLY A 88 19.21 32.20 30.48
#